data_AF-A0A1G0JD61-F1
#
_entry.id   AF-A0A1G0JD61-F1
#
_cell.length_a   1.000
_cell.length_b   1.000
_cell.length_c   1.000
_cell.angle_alpha   90.00
_cell.angle_beta   90.00
_cell.angle_gamma   90.00
#
_symmetry.space_group_name_H-M   'P 1'
#
loop_
_entity.id
_entity.type
_entity.pdbx_description
1 polymer ?
#
loop_
_entity_poly.entity_id
_entity_poly.type
_entity_poly.pdbx_seq_one_letter_code
_entity_poly.pdbx_strand_id
1 'polypeptide(L)' 'MDEITKDRRICAIYAALHEGNTKCAHHIFDTTVSECVNELIEEIVRLVETHGADSLSEKIRRLKQNPG' A
#
# COMPACT_ATOMS: atom_id res chain seq x y z
N MET A 1 -6.79 4.60 -2.86
CA MET A 1 -7.52 3.58 -3.63
C MET A 1 -9.03 3.71 -3.43
N ASP A 2 -9.82 3.68 -4.52
CA ASP A 2 -11.29 3.71 -4.45
C ASP A 2 -11.88 2.33 -4.09
N GLU A 3 -13.14 2.32 -3.65
CA GLU A 3 -13.85 1.09 -3.22
C GLU A 3 -14.03 0.07 -4.35
N ILE A 4 -14.23 0.50 -5.61
CA ILE A 4 -14.41 -0.42 -6.74
C ILE A 4 -13.10 -1.20 -6.99
N THR A 5 -11.96 -0.52 -6.88
CA THR A 5 -10.65 -1.15 -7.00
C THR A 5 -10.38 -2.16 -5.89
N LYS A 6 -10.79 -1.86 -4.64
CA LYS A 6 -10.69 -2.80 -3.51
C LYS A 6 -11.52 -4.05 -3.74
N ASP A 7 -12.78 -3.89 -4.13
CA ASP A 7 -13.69 -5.00 -4.39
C ASP A 7 -13.15 -5.92 -5.51
N ARG A 8 -12.63 -5.33 -6.59
CA ARG A 8 -12.01 -6.10 -7.68
C ARG A 8 -10.82 -6.93 -7.21
N ARG A 9 -9.97 -6.38 -6.34
CA ARG A 9 -8.80 -7.09 -5.80
C ARG A 9 -9.20 -8.21 -4.85
N ILE A 10 -10.20 -7.97 -4.01
CA ILE A 10 -10.78 -9.00 -3.14
C ILE A 10 -11.38 -10.14 -3.98
N CYS A 11 -12.17 -9.83 -5.01
CA CYS A 11 -12.69 -10.83 -5.95
C CYS A 11 -11.58 -11.62 -6.65
N ALA A 12 -10.50 -10.96 -7.07
CA ALA A 12 -9.36 -11.63 -7.69
C ALA A 12 -8.63 -12.59 -6.73
N ILE A 13 -8.49 -12.22 -5.46
CA ILE A 13 -7.96 -13.09 -4.40
C ILE A 13 -8.87 -14.32 -4.23
N TYR A 14 -10.20 -14.12 -4.12
CA TYR A 14 -11.15 -15.23 -3.99
C TYR A 14 -11.11 -16.16 -5.20
N ALA A 15 -11.06 -15.62 -6.41
CA ALA A 15 -10.93 -16.43 -7.63
C ALA A 15 -9.62 -17.24 -7.62
N ALA A 16 -8.50 -16.61 -7.28
CA ALA A 16 -7.21 -17.31 -7.20
C ALA A 16 -7.20 -18.44 -6.14
N LEU A 17 -7.83 -18.21 -4.98
CA LEU A 17 -7.99 -19.24 -3.94
C LEU A 17 -8.91 -20.37 -4.38
N HIS A 18 -10.02 -20.06 -5.06
CA HIS A 18 -10.97 -21.04 -5.60
C HIS A 18 -10.29 -21.99 -6.59
N GLU A 19 -9.41 -21.46 -7.44
CA GLU A 19 -8.61 -22.24 -8.40
C GLU A 19 -7.41 -22.96 -7.75
N GLY A 20 -7.24 -22.89 -6.43
CA GLY A 20 -6.11 -23.49 -5.71
C GLY A 20 -4.78 -22.77 -5.91
N ASN A 21 -4.77 -21.59 -6.51
CA ASN A 21 -3.57 -20.79 -6.80
C ASN A 21 -3.25 -19.82 -5.64
N THR A 22 -2.85 -20.39 -4.51
CA THR A 22 -2.51 -19.65 -3.28
C THR A 22 -1.35 -18.66 -3.49
N LYS A 23 -0.39 -18.98 -4.35
CA LYS A 23 0.74 -18.10 -4.67
C LYS A 23 0.25 -16.81 -5.35
N CYS A 24 -0.68 -16.91 -6.30
CA CYS A 24 -1.28 -15.75 -6.95
C CYS A 24 -2.10 -14.93 -5.95
N ALA A 25 -2.92 -15.59 -5.13
CA ALA A 25 -3.72 -14.94 -4.10
C ALA A 25 -2.85 -14.12 -3.12
N HIS A 26 -1.77 -14.72 -2.61
CA HIS A 26 -0.81 -14.02 -1.74
C HIS A 26 -0.15 -12.84 -2.47
N HIS A 27 0.28 -13.02 -3.72
CA HIS A 27 0.90 -11.93 -4.47
C HIS A 27 -0.04 -10.73 -4.68
N ILE A 28 -1.32 -10.98 -4.99
CA ILE A 28 -2.33 -9.92 -5.12
C ILE A 28 -2.54 -9.22 -3.76
N PHE A 29 -2.62 -10.00 -2.68
CA PHE A 29 -2.76 -9.47 -1.33
C PHE A 29 -1.57 -8.58 -0.95
N ASP A 30 -0.35 -9.08 -1.05
CA ASP A 30 0.88 -8.36 -0.69
C ASP A 30 1.02 -7.06 -1.49
N THR A 31 0.74 -7.12 -2.79
CA THR A 31 0.75 -5.93 -3.67
C THR A 31 -0.29 -4.91 -3.20
N THR A 32 -1.49 -5.37 -2.83
CA THR A 32 -2.56 -4.50 -2.36
C THR A 32 -2.23 -3.85 -1.02
N VAL A 33 -1.70 -4.61 -0.07
CA VAL A 33 -1.26 -4.07 1.22
C VAL A 33 -0.13 -3.07 1.03
N SER A 34 0.86 -3.39 0.20
CA SER A 34 1.99 -2.49 -0.10
C SER A 34 1.51 -1.15 -0.68
N GLU A 35 0.59 -1.17 -1.63
CA GLU A 35 0.02 0.07 -2.18
C GLU A 35 -0.73 0.89 -1.12
N CYS A 36 -1.61 0.26 -0.34
CA CYS A 36 -2.37 0.95 0.72
C CYS A 36 -1.45 1.57 1.78
N VAL A 37 -0.40 0.85 2.20
CA VAL A 37 0.59 1.37 3.14
C VAL A 37 1.34 2.55 2.53
N ASN A 38 1.71 2.48 1.25
CA ASN A 38 2.39 3.58 0.56
C ASN A 38 1.50 4.83 0.44
N GLU A 39 0.21 4.67 0.17
CA GLU A 39 -0.76 5.79 0.15
C GLU A 39 -0.86 6.45 1.53
N LEU A 40 -0.94 5.67 2.61
CA LEU A 40 -0.97 6.19 3.98
C LEU A 40 0.33 6.91 4.36
N ILE A 41 1.48 6.38 3.97
CA ILE A 41 2.77 7.05 4.18
C ILE A 41 2.81 8.41 3.47
N GLU A 42 2.30 8.49 2.24
CA GLU A 42 2.21 9.76 1.50
C GLU A 42 1.28 10.76 2.19
N GLU A 43 0.17 10.31 2.76
CA GLU A 43 -0.71 11.15 3.59
C GLU A 43 0.00 11.68 4.83
N ILE A 44 0.74 10.82 5.55
CA ILE A 44 1.54 11.23 6.71
C ILE A 44 2.59 12.26 6.30
N VAL A 45 3.30 12.05 5.19
CA VAL A 45 4.29 13.00 4.67
C VAL A 45 3.64 14.37 4.41
N ARG A 46 2.50 14.40 3.72
CA ARG A 46 1.76 15.65 3.43
C ARG A 46 1.31 16.36 4.72
N LEU A 47 0.80 15.62 5.71
CA LEU A 47 0.42 16.18 7.00
C LEU A 47 1.61 16.79 7.72
N VAL A 48 2.73 16.07 7.76
CA VAL A 48 3.97 16.51 8.41
C VAL A 48 4.54 17.78 7.74
N GLU A 49 4.54 17.85 6.41
CA GLU A 49 4.92 19.06 5.64
C GLU A 49 4.00 20.24 5.95
N THR A 50 2.68 20.02 6.00
CA THR A 50 1.69 21.07 6.28
C THR A 50 1.87 21.68 7.69
N HIS A 51 2.40 20.91 8.64
CA HIS A 51 2.67 21.37 10.00
C HIS A 51 4.11 21.89 10.22
N GLY A 52 4.89 22.07 9.15
CA GLY A 52 6.23 22.66 9.20
C GLY A 52 7.32 21.71 9.74
N ALA A 53 7.08 20.40 9.73
CA ALA A 53 8.02 19.40 10.22
C ALA A 53 8.85 18.79 9.07
N ASP A 54 9.48 19.64 8.26
CA ASP A 54 10.19 19.27 7.03
C ASP A 54 11.30 18.22 7.23
N SER A 55 11.97 18.26 8.39
CA SER A 55 12.98 17.25 8.74
C SER A 55 12.40 15.85 8.88
N LEU A 56 11.15 15.72 9.35
CA LEU A 56 10.48 14.45 9.53
C LEU A 56 9.93 13.92 8.20
N SER A 57 9.37 14.79 7.36
CA SER A 57 8.90 14.40 6.02
C SER A 57 10.03 13.89 5.14
N GLU A 58 11.19 14.55 5.17
CA GLU A 58 12.42 14.11 4.50
C GLU A 58 12.88 12.72 4.98
N LYS A 59 12.84 12.48 6.30
CA LYS A 59 13.22 11.19 6.89
C LYS A 59 12.28 10.05 6.47
N ILE A 60 10.98 10.33 6.41
CA ILE A 60 9.97 9.37 5.95
C ILE A 60 10.16 9.05 4.45
N ARG A 61 10.43 10.06 3.60
CA ARG A 61 10.70 9.83 2.17
C ARG A 61 11.92 8.94 1.94
N ARG A 62 12.98 9.10 2.74
CA ARG A 62 14.18 8.24 2.66
C ARG A 62 13.91 6.80 3.08
N LEU A 63 13.11 6.59 4.12
CA LEU A 63 12.70 5.24 4.55
C LEU A 63 11.89 4.52 3.48
N LYS A 64 11.05 5.25 2.73
CA LYS A 64 10.30 4.69 1.59
C LYS A 64 11.22 4.25 0.44
N GLN A 65 12.32 4.95 0.21
CA GLN A 65 13.28 4.64 -0.87
C GLN A 65 14.25 3.51 -0.53
N ASN A 66 14.47 3.23 0.76
CA ASN A 66 15.31 2.14 1.25
C ASN A 66 14.52 1.26 2.25
N PRO A 67 13.57 0.43 1.77
CA PRO A 67 13.03 -0.65 2.58
C PRO A 67 14.16 -1.66 2.78
N GLY A 68 14.78 -1.63 3.95
CA GLY A 68 15.85 -2.56 4.34
C GLY A 68 15.43 -4.02 4.30
#